data_AF-A0A7S1N8V4-F1
#
_entry.id   AF-A0A7S1N8V4-F1
#
_cell.length_a   1.000
_cell.length_b   1.000
_cell.length_c   1.000
_cell.angle_alpha   90.00
_cell.angle_beta   90.00
_cell.angle_gamma   90.00
#
_symmetry.space_group_name_H-M   'P 1'
#
loop_
_entity.id
_entity.type
_entity.pdbx_description
1 polymer ?
#
loop_
_entity_poly.entity_id
_entity_poly.type
_entity_poly.pdbx_seq_one_letter_code
_entity_poly.pdbx_strand_id
1 'polypeptide(L)'
;CLFLLVHFLLRDPRTMGDDIESLLHVEQDFVDQGRKEGYAKAAVDGQVDGYRYGVVKGLEVSARLGQIQGYAEVCSLALQTSRSSISARAANALVAVQQQLLHFDLSSKSLTKDMEALEAKFKVLQFALGDKPAVSAAPSLDF
;
A
#
# COMPACT_ATOMS: atom_id res chain seq x y z
N CYS A 1 31.11 14.82 57.00
CA CYS A 1 29.81 14.75 57.70
C CYS A 1 29.18 16.12 57.96
N LEU A 2 29.93 17.10 58.50
CA LEU A 2 29.37 18.44 58.81
C LEU A 2 28.86 19.21 57.56
N PHE A 3 29.52 19.05 56.41
CA PHE A 3 29.18 19.77 55.16
C PHE A 3 27.83 19.34 54.56
N LEU A 4 27.51 18.04 54.57
CA LEU A 4 26.22 17.51 54.14
C LEU A 4 25.09 17.94 55.09
N LEU A 5 25.40 18.07 56.38
CA LEU A 5 24.45 18.44 57.43
C LEU A 5 24.11 19.94 57.35
N VAL A 6 25.09 20.80 57.05
CA VAL A 6 24.89 22.24 56.81
C VAL A 6 24.11 22.49 55.52
N HIS A 7 24.39 21.76 54.44
CA HIS A 7 23.64 21.90 53.19
C HIS A 7 22.20 21.39 53.30
N PHE A 8 21.94 20.40 54.16
CA PHE A 8 20.59 19.93 54.46
C PHE A 8 19.81 20.90 55.35
N LEU A 9 20.48 21.54 56.32
CA LEU A 9 19.87 22.54 57.22
C LEU A 9 19.67 23.92 56.59
N LEU A 10 20.46 24.27 55.56
CA LEU A 10 20.32 25.51 54.78
C LEU A 10 19.41 25.34 53.55
N ARG A 11 18.92 24.12 53.27
CA ARG A 11 17.94 23.92 52.21
C ARG A 11 16.60 24.49 52.67
N ASP A 12 16.10 25.48 51.94
CA ASP A 12 14.81 26.10 52.24
C ASP A 12 13.72 25.01 52.18
N PRO A 13 12.95 24.79 53.26
CA PRO A 13 11.91 23.75 53.29
C PRO A 13 10.86 23.90 52.19
N ARG A 14 10.73 25.09 51.58
CA ARG A 14 9.87 25.33 50.42
C ARG A 14 10.39 24.63 49.17
N THR A 15 11.72 24.62 48.95
CA THR A 15 12.34 23.95 47.80
C THR A 15 12.18 22.43 47.85
N MET A 16 12.16 21.83 49.04
CA MET A 16 11.92 20.39 49.20
C MET A 16 10.43 20.04 48.93
N GLY A 17 9.52 20.97 49.19
CA GLY A 17 8.11 20.85 48.78
C GLY A 17 7.96 20.89 47.26
N ASP A 18 8.62 21.85 46.61
CA ASP A 18 8.62 22.00 45.15
C ASP A 18 9.24 20.79 44.43
N ASP A 19 10.31 20.20 44.98
CA ASP A 19 10.97 19.02 44.41
C ASP A 19 10.12 17.74 44.52
N ILE A 20 9.39 17.56 45.63
CA ILE A 20 8.48 16.42 45.83
C ILE A 20 7.23 16.58 44.96
N GLU A 21 6.71 17.81 44.84
CA GLU A 21 5.59 18.13 43.96
C GLU A 21 5.97 17.94 42.48
N SER A 22 7.18 18.31 42.08
CA SER A 22 7.71 17.98 40.75
C SER A 22 7.77 16.46 40.54
N LEU A 23 8.31 15.69 41.49
CA LEU A 23 8.39 14.23 41.40
C LEU A 23 7.03 13.54 41.25
N LEU A 24 5.98 14.13 41.81
CA LEU A 24 4.60 13.65 41.70
C LEU A 24 4.06 13.73 40.27
N HIS A 25 4.52 14.72 39.48
CA HIS A 25 4.06 14.97 38.12
C HIS A 25 4.96 14.34 37.04
N VAL A 26 6.16 13.87 37.39
CA VAL A 26 7.14 13.30 36.45
C VAL A 26 6.55 12.20 35.56
N GLU A 27 5.74 11.29 36.10
CA GLU A 27 5.10 10.24 35.31
C GLU A 27 4.14 10.82 34.26
N GLN A 28 3.31 11.77 34.67
CA GLN A 28 2.36 12.44 33.80
C GLN A 28 3.07 13.25 32.70
N ASP A 29 4.17 13.92 33.05
CA ASP A 29 5.00 14.66 32.10
C ASP A 29 5.62 13.73 31.03
N PHE A 30 6.12 12.56 31.44
CA PHE A 30 6.64 11.57 30.49
C PHE A 30 5.54 10.99 29.58
N VAL A 31 4.35 10.74 30.12
CA VAL A 31 3.20 10.28 29.32
C VAL A 31 2.78 11.35 28.31
N ASP A 32 2.70 12.61 28.73
CA ASP A 32 2.30 13.72 27.87
C ASP A 32 3.34 14.00 26.79
N GLN A 33 4.62 13.95 27.16
CA GLN A 33 5.72 14.09 26.22
C GLN A 33 5.76 12.93 25.23
N GLY A 34 5.69 11.68 25.71
CA GLY A 34 5.67 10.49 24.86
C GLY A 34 4.47 10.46 23.91
N ARG A 35 3.29 10.91 24.38
CA ARG A 35 2.10 11.08 23.53
C ARG A 35 2.34 12.13 22.46
N LYS A 36 2.85 13.31 22.82
CA LYS A 36 3.12 14.40 21.88
C LYS A 36 4.14 13.99 20.81
N GLU A 37 5.24 13.37 21.22
CA GLU A 37 6.29 12.87 20.33
C GLU A 37 5.76 11.74 19.43
N GLY A 38 5.02 10.79 20.01
CA GLY A 38 4.40 9.70 19.28
C GLY A 38 3.45 10.18 18.20
N TYR A 39 2.59 11.16 18.51
CA TYR A 39 1.70 11.76 17.51
C TYR A 39 2.46 12.51 16.42
N ALA A 40 3.46 13.32 16.78
CA ALA A 40 4.25 14.06 15.80
C ALA A 40 5.00 13.11 14.85
N LYS A 41 5.59 12.05 15.40
CA LYS A 41 6.29 11.02 14.64
C LYS A 41 5.34 10.22 13.75
N ALA A 42 4.23 9.72 14.30
CA ALA A 42 3.26 8.93 13.56
C ALA A 42 2.62 9.71 12.40
N ALA A 43 2.43 11.03 12.54
CA ALA A 43 1.92 11.88 11.47
C ALA A 43 2.89 11.93 10.27
N VAL A 44 4.19 12.10 10.53
CA VAL A 44 5.22 12.13 9.49
C VAL A 44 5.40 10.76 8.87
N ASP A 45 5.60 9.73 9.70
CA ASP A 45 5.85 8.36 9.23
C ASP A 45 4.65 7.84 8.43
N GLY A 46 3.41 8.10 8.89
CA GLY A 46 2.19 7.73 8.19
C GLY A 46 2.03 8.40 6.82
N GLN A 47 2.47 9.67 6.67
CA GLN A 47 2.45 10.35 5.38
C GLN A 47 3.46 9.74 4.40
N VAL A 48 4.67 9.48 4.87
CA VAL A 48 5.74 8.88 4.05
C VAL A 48 5.36 7.47 3.61
N ASP A 49 4.90 6.65 4.54
CA ASP A 49 4.51 5.26 4.26
C ASP A 49 3.29 5.21 3.35
N GLY A 50 2.30 6.07 3.59
CA GLY A 50 1.13 6.18 2.72
C GLY A 50 1.49 6.56 1.28
N TYR A 51 2.40 7.52 1.11
CA TYR A 51 2.90 7.91 -0.20
C TYR A 51 3.65 6.77 -0.90
N ARG A 52 4.63 6.16 -0.21
CA ARG A 52 5.42 5.04 -0.75
C ARG A 52 4.52 3.88 -1.15
N TYR A 53 3.61 3.49 -0.27
CA TYR A 53 2.66 2.41 -0.53
C TYR A 53 1.75 2.73 -1.74
N GLY A 54 1.24 3.97 -1.82
CA GLY A 54 0.43 4.42 -2.95
C GLY A 54 1.16 4.34 -4.28
N VAL A 55 2.41 4.78 -4.34
CA VAL A 55 3.26 4.70 -5.56
C VAL A 55 3.47 3.26 -5.97
N VAL A 56 3.89 2.39 -5.04
CA VAL A 56 4.16 0.97 -5.34
C VAL A 56 2.89 0.28 -5.84
N LYS A 57 1.76 0.45 -5.14
CA LYS A 57 0.50 -0.19 -5.54
C LYS A 57 -0.04 0.36 -6.85
N GLY A 58 0.11 1.66 -7.12
CA GLY A 58 -0.23 2.26 -8.40
C GLY A 58 0.58 1.65 -9.55
N LEU A 59 1.89 1.48 -9.35
CA LEU A 59 2.77 0.84 -10.33
C LEU A 59 2.39 -0.62 -10.57
N GLU A 60 2.13 -1.41 -9.52
CA GLU A 60 1.68 -2.80 -9.64
C GLU A 60 0.39 -2.93 -10.48
N VAL A 61 -0.62 -2.10 -10.18
CA VAL A 61 -1.90 -2.08 -10.91
C VAL A 61 -1.69 -1.69 -12.38
N SER A 62 -0.92 -0.62 -12.63
CA SER A 62 -0.66 -0.13 -13.98
C SER A 62 0.12 -1.13 -14.83
N ALA A 63 1.13 -1.80 -14.25
CA ALA A 63 1.91 -2.84 -14.92
C ALA A 63 1.03 -4.03 -15.28
N ARG A 64 0.14 -4.43 -14.37
CA ARG A 64 -0.80 -5.52 -14.61
C ARG A 64 -1.81 -5.19 -15.71
N LEU A 65 -2.36 -3.98 -15.72
CA LEU A 65 -3.24 -3.51 -16.79
C LEU A 65 -2.53 -3.50 -18.14
N GLY A 66 -1.31 -2.95 -18.21
CA GLY A 66 -0.51 -2.92 -19.43
C GLY A 66 -0.22 -4.33 -19.96
N GLN A 67 0.05 -5.30 -19.08
CA GLN A 67 0.24 -6.70 -19.48
C GLN A 67 -1.03 -7.29 -20.11
N ILE A 68 -2.19 -7.10 -19.49
CA ILE A 68 -3.46 -7.64 -19.99
C ILE A 68 -3.83 -6.97 -21.32
N GLN A 69 -3.65 -5.65 -21.42
CA GLN A 69 -3.91 -4.90 -22.64
C GLN A 69 -3.00 -5.36 -23.79
N GLY A 70 -1.69 -5.43 -23.57
CA GLY A 70 -0.74 -5.88 -24.59
C GLY A 70 -1.03 -7.31 -25.06
N TYR A 71 -1.40 -8.21 -24.15
CA TYR A 71 -1.80 -9.56 -24.52
C TYR A 71 -3.06 -9.56 -25.40
N ALA A 72 -4.08 -8.78 -25.04
CA ALA A 72 -5.31 -8.66 -25.81
C ALA A 72 -5.06 -8.08 -27.22
N GLU A 73 -4.17 -7.10 -27.34
CA GLU A 73 -3.78 -6.51 -28.64
C GLU A 73 -3.07 -7.52 -29.55
N VAL A 74 -2.10 -8.28 -29.01
CA VAL A 74 -1.41 -9.35 -29.76
C VAL A 74 -2.40 -10.41 -30.22
N CYS A 75 -3.33 -10.83 -29.36
CA CYS A 75 -4.38 -11.78 -29.72
C CYS A 75 -5.28 -11.24 -30.84
N SER A 76 -5.60 -9.94 -30.80
CA SER A 76 -6.42 -9.27 -31.83
C SER A 76 -5.71 -9.25 -33.19
N LEU A 77 -4.40 -8.98 -33.20
CA LEU A 77 -3.59 -9.01 -34.42
C LEU A 77 -3.46 -10.43 -34.98
N ALA A 78 -3.31 -11.43 -34.11
CA ALA A 78 -3.27 -12.84 -34.51
C ALA A 78 -4.58 -13.28 -35.19
N LEU A 79 -5.73 -12.83 -34.69
CA LEU A 79 -7.04 -13.06 -35.32
C LEU A 79 -7.16 -12.44 -36.72
N GLN A 80 -6.61 -11.24 -36.91
CA GLN A 80 -6.65 -10.54 -38.21
C GLN A 80 -5.74 -11.21 -39.24
N THR A 81 -4.59 -11.72 -38.79
CA THR A 81 -3.55 -12.29 -39.68
C THR A 81 -3.83 -13.76 -40.02
N SER A 82 -4.37 -14.53 -39.08
CA SER A 82 -4.67 -15.96 -39.24
C SER A 82 -6.18 -16.19 -39.11
N ARG A 83 -6.89 -16.14 -40.25
CA ARG A 83 -8.37 -16.19 -40.35
C ARG A 83 -9.05 -17.43 -39.74
N SER A 84 -8.31 -18.40 -39.19
CA SER A 84 -8.82 -19.74 -38.89
C SER A 84 -8.24 -20.46 -37.65
N SER A 85 -7.51 -19.81 -36.74
CA SER A 85 -6.82 -20.53 -35.65
C SER A 85 -7.45 -20.43 -34.25
N ILE A 86 -8.32 -19.44 -34.00
CA ILE A 86 -8.84 -19.16 -32.65
C ILE A 86 -10.31 -19.59 -32.53
N SER A 87 -10.63 -20.28 -31.45
CA SER A 87 -11.99 -20.75 -31.17
C SER A 87 -12.97 -19.59 -30.94
N ALA A 88 -14.26 -19.78 -31.27
CA ALA A 88 -15.30 -18.79 -30.96
C ALA A 88 -15.35 -18.43 -29.46
N ARG A 89 -15.00 -19.39 -28.59
CA ARG A 89 -14.86 -19.16 -27.14
C ARG A 89 -13.76 -18.16 -26.81
N ALA A 90 -12.60 -18.30 -27.43
CA ALA A 90 -11.48 -17.38 -27.24
C ALA A 90 -11.75 -15.99 -27.82
N ALA A 91 -12.42 -15.91 -28.98
CA ALA A 91 -12.88 -14.63 -29.53
C ALA A 91 -13.85 -13.90 -28.59
N ASN A 92 -14.84 -14.60 -28.03
CA ASN A 92 -15.77 -14.01 -27.07
C ASN A 92 -15.08 -13.58 -25.76
N ALA A 93 -14.14 -14.38 -25.26
CA ALA A 93 -13.36 -14.02 -24.08
C ALA A 93 -12.50 -12.77 -24.31
N LEU A 94 -11.92 -12.63 -25.51
CA LEU A 94 -11.13 -11.46 -25.89
C LEU A 94 -11.99 -10.19 -25.92
N VAL A 95 -13.16 -10.24 -26.54
CA VAL A 95 -14.11 -9.12 -26.56
C VAL A 95 -14.50 -8.70 -25.14
N ALA A 96 -14.77 -9.67 -24.25
CA ALA A 96 -15.11 -9.37 -22.86
C ALA A 96 -13.96 -8.67 -22.11
N VAL A 97 -12.70 -9.07 -22.35
CA VAL A 97 -11.51 -8.40 -21.80
C VAL A 97 -11.40 -6.97 -22.35
N GLN A 98 -11.51 -6.77 -23.67
CA GLN A 98 -11.40 -5.46 -24.30
C GLN A 98 -12.50 -4.49 -23.86
N GLN A 99 -13.74 -4.97 -23.74
CA GLN A 99 -14.86 -4.17 -23.23
C GLN A 99 -14.59 -3.69 -21.80
N GLN A 100 -14.05 -4.56 -20.94
CA GLN A 100 -13.72 -4.14 -19.57
C GLN A 100 -12.53 -3.18 -19.53
N LEU A 101 -11.50 -3.38 -20.36
CA LEU A 101 -10.38 -2.45 -20.48
C LEU A 101 -10.83 -1.05 -20.92
N LEU A 102 -11.78 -0.97 -21.86
CA LEU A 102 -12.30 0.31 -22.38
C LEU A 102 -12.99 1.16 -21.29
N HIS A 103 -13.62 0.51 -20.31
CA HIS A 103 -14.33 1.17 -19.22
C HIS A 103 -13.56 1.16 -17.90
N PHE A 104 -12.28 0.80 -17.92
CA PHE A 104 -11.47 0.68 -16.72
C PHE A 104 -11.11 2.05 -16.16
N ASP A 105 -11.52 2.33 -14.91
CA ASP A 105 -11.23 3.59 -14.23
C ASP A 105 -10.21 3.38 -13.09
N LEU A 106 -9.02 3.95 -13.26
CA LEU A 106 -7.95 3.93 -12.26
C LEU A 106 -8.27 4.76 -11.00
N SER A 107 -9.22 5.68 -11.07
CA SER A 107 -9.64 6.53 -9.95
C SER A 107 -10.86 5.95 -9.20
N SER A 108 -11.32 4.78 -9.61
CA SER A 108 -12.50 4.12 -9.05
C SER A 108 -12.29 3.74 -7.58
N LYS A 109 -13.29 4.03 -6.74
CA LYS A 109 -13.33 3.50 -5.36
C LYS A 109 -13.45 1.97 -5.32
N SER A 110 -13.87 1.35 -6.42
CA SER A 110 -13.94 -0.11 -6.60
C SER A 110 -12.77 -0.68 -7.40
N LEU A 111 -11.67 0.07 -7.59
CA LEU A 111 -10.50 -0.34 -8.38
C LEU A 111 -10.06 -1.79 -8.13
N THR A 112 -9.97 -2.23 -6.88
CA THR A 112 -9.59 -3.60 -6.53
C THR A 112 -10.57 -4.63 -7.10
N LYS A 113 -11.88 -4.39 -6.98
CA LYS A 113 -12.91 -5.28 -7.52
C LYS A 113 -12.92 -5.26 -9.04
N ASP A 114 -12.73 -4.08 -9.63
CA ASP A 114 -12.65 -3.91 -11.08
C ASP A 114 -11.43 -4.66 -11.63
N MET A 115 -10.31 -4.65 -10.89
CA MET A 115 -9.13 -5.45 -11.21
C MET A 115 -9.39 -6.95 -11.12
N GLU A 116 -9.93 -7.43 -10.01
CA GLU A 116 -10.26 -8.86 -9.83
C GLU A 116 -11.19 -9.36 -10.95
N ALA A 117 -12.19 -8.57 -11.32
CA ALA A 117 -13.11 -8.89 -12.40
C ALA A 117 -12.41 -8.93 -13.78
N LEU A 118 -11.42 -8.07 -14.00
CA LEU A 118 -10.64 -8.05 -15.25
C LEU A 118 -9.69 -9.25 -15.30
N GLU A 119 -9.02 -9.56 -14.19
CA GLU A 119 -8.16 -10.74 -14.08
C GLU A 119 -8.92 -12.04 -14.28
N ALA A 120 -10.15 -12.14 -13.77
CA ALA A 120 -11.00 -13.31 -14.00
C ALA A 120 -11.29 -13.51 -15.49
N LYS A 121 -11.65 -12.44 -16.22
CA LYS A 121 -11.87 -12.48 -17.67
C LYS A 121 -10.59 -12.82 -18.42
N PHE A 122 -9.46 -12.24 -18.01
CA PHE A 122 -8.16 -12.53 -18.59
C PHE A 122 -7.77 -14.00 -18.45
N LYS A 123 -7.97 -14.61 -17.26
CA LYS A 123 -7.75 -16.05 -17.06
C LYS A 123 -8.61 -16.89 -18.01
N VAL A 124 -9.88 -16.52 -18.21
CA VAL A 124 -10.76 -17.22 -19.17
C VAL A 124 -10.20 -17.14 -20.59
N LEU A 125 -9.68 -15.98 -21.00
CA LEU A 125 -9.03 -15.80 -22.31
C LEU A 125 -7.79 -16.71 -22.44
N GLN A 126 -6.89 -16.72 -21.45
CA GLN A 126 -5.70 -17.56 -21.45
C GLN A 126 -6.06 -19.05 -21.60
N PHE A 127 -7.03 -19.54 -20.81
CA PHE A 127 -7.50 -20.92 -20.92
C PHE A 127 -8.14 -21.22 -22.27
N ALA A 128 -8.90 -20.28 -22.85
CA ALA A 128 -9.55 -20.47 -24.14
C ALA A 128 -8.56 -20.53 -25.32
N LEU A 129 -7.37 -19.93 -25.17
CA LEU A 129 -6.28 -19.97 -26.13
C LEU A 129 -5.33 -21.17 -25.92
N GLY A 130 -5.54 -21.96 -24.87
CA GLY A 130 -4.67 -23.09 -24.53
C GLY A 130 -3.37 -22.68 -23.83
N ASP A 131 -3.23 -21.42 -23.44
CA ASP A 131 -2.09 -20.95 -22.65
C ASP A 131 -2.22 -21.45 -21.22
N LYS A 132 -1.18 -22.12 -20.73
CA LYS A 132 -1.03 -22.37 -19.30
C LYS A 132 -0.71 -21.02 -18.64
N PRO A 133 -1.41 -20.59 -17.58
CA PRO A 133 -1.12 -19.31 -16.95
C PRO A 133 0.32 -19.32 -16.45
N ALA A 134 1.18 -18.53 -17.11
CA ALA A 134 2.51 -18.26 -16.60
C ALA A 134 2.31 -17.44 -15.32
N VAL A 135 2.60 -18.05 -14.18
CA VAL A 135 2.74 -17.35 -12.91
C VAL A 135 3.99 -16.50 -13.03
N SER A 136 3.85 -15.33 -13.65
CA SER A 136 4.85 -14.27 -13.53
C SER A 136 4.69 -13.76 -12.11
N ALA A 137 5.51 -14.26 -11.20
CA ALA A 137 5.80 -13.52 -9.99
C ALA A 137 6.25 -12.14 -10.44
N ALA A 138 5.49 -11.09 -10.07
CA ALA A 138 6.02 -9.75 -10.21
C ALA A 138 7.37 -9.74 -9.47
N PRO A 139 8.45 -9.19 -10.05
CA PRO A 139 9.66 -8.98 -9.27
C PRO A 139 9.22 -8.19 -8.04
N SER A 140 9.51 -8.72 -6.84
CA SER A 140 9.30 -7.97 -5.61
C SER A 140 10.13 -6.70 -5.75
N LEU A 141 9.43 -5.57 -5.86
CA LEU A 141 10.09 -4.28 -5.79
C LEU A 141 10.43 -4.07 -4.31
N ASP A 142 11.58 -4.60 -3.90
CA ASP A 142 12.14 -4.38 -2.58
C ASP A 142 12.55 -2.90 -2.52
N PHE A 143 11.72 -2.07 -1.86
CA PHE A 143 11.95 -0.64 -1.60
C PHE A 143 12.18 -0.36 -0.12
#